data_AF-A0A7T5R3I4-F1
#
_entry.id   AF-A0A7T5R3I4-F1
#
_cell.length_a   1.000
_cell.length_b   1.000
_cell.length_c   1.000
_cell.angle_alpha   90.00
_cell.angle_beta   90.00
_cell.angle_gamma   90.00
#
_symmetry.space_group_name_H-M   'P 1'
#
loop_
_entity.id
_entity.type
_entity.pdbx_description
1 polymer ?
#
loop_
_entity_poly.entity_id
_entity_poly.type
_entity_poly.pdbx_seq_one_letter_code
_entity_poly.pdbx_strand_id
1 'polypeptide(L)'
;MIGLKPPSGPYTIEVVEGVTFTVTPLTTLDYSVAHMAARRRIEEIEKSLADVEAAGFLPENTANLSNPDEREGLYRELLIKEMAVRHITGWQGVVDNATDEDVPVTPENVRAVVMQFPIGELFFQKFSMHQTLLREAKLRMRKICEWHFTPNGGPQYCQGCVQQDTACSKGGTGENGARCPYSEFAPQTIQEQQAWEIVEACTGQLRLTASGHVLGLDMNTVMQMIEARSFDNEPVLELMQEAEKGIVSALAKDSEPAET
;
A
#
# COMPACT_ATOMS: atom_id res chain seq x y z
N MET A 1 -23.02 -11.57 -9.80
CA MET A 1 -21.78 -12.29 -10.11
C MET A 1 -20.67 -11.25 -10.20
N ILE A 2 -19.70 -11.30 -9.29
CA ILE A 2 -18.63 -10.29 -9.23
C ILE A 2 -17.60 -10.65 -10.31
N GLY A 3 -17.39 -9.75 -11.27
CA GLY A 3 -16.38 -9.88 -12.31
C GLY A 3 -15.33 -8.80 -12.16
N LEU A 4 -14.06 -9.18 -12.31
CA LEU A 4 -12.93 -8.26 -12.34
C LEU A 4 -12.61 -7.92 -13.80
N LYS A 5 -12.30 -6.66 -14.10
CA LYS A 5 -11.70 -6.24 -15.38
C LYS A 5 -10.27 -5.72 -15.11
N PRO A 6 -9.29 -6.60 -14.89
CA PRO A 6 -7.90 -6.18 -14.81
C PRO A 6 -7.45 -5.60 -16.16
N PRO A 7 -6.39 -4.75 -16.18
CA PRO A 7 -5.72 -4.41 -17.43
C PRO A 7 -5.29 -5.70 -18.12
N SER A 8 -5.71 -5.88 -19.38
CA SER A 8 -5.41 -7.09 -20.16
C SER A 8 -4.17 -6.94 -21.05
N GLY A 9 -3.54 -5.77 -21.06
CA GLY A 9 -2.36 -5.47 -21.87
C GLY A 9 -1.31 -4.66 -21.11
N PRO A 10 -0.14 -4.44 -21.72
CA PRO A 10 0.91 -3.63 -21.12
C PRO A 10 0.44 -2.21 -20.81
N TYR A 11 0.93 -1.63 -19.73
CA TYR A 11 0.63 -0.26 -19.31
C TYR A 11 1.91 0.45 -18.86
N THR A 12 1.87 1.78 -18.77
CA THR A 12 3.04 2.58 -18.39
C THR A 12 2.93 3.03 -16.94
N ILE A 13 4.06 3.01 -16.24
CA ILE A 13 4.22 3.58 -14.90
C ILE A 13 5.33 4.63 -14.95
N GLU A 14 5.03 5.85 -14.53
CA GLU A 14 6.05 6.88 -14.30
C GLU A 14 6.67 6.64 -12.92
N VAL A 15 7.96 6.28 -12.90
CA VAL A 15 8.65 5.89 -11.68
C VAL A 15 9.22 7.11 -10.97
N VAL A 16 9.83 8.00 -11.74
CA VAL A 16 10.26 9.36 -11.35
C VAL A 16 10.05 10.28 -12.55
N GLU A 17 10.07 11.60 -12.33
CA GLU A 17 9.92 12.58 -13.41
C GLU A 17 10.87 12.28 -14.57
N GLY A 18 10.32 12.10 -15.77
CA GLY A 18 11.08 11.83 -16.98
C GLY A 18 11.48 10.37 -17.20
N VAL A 19 11.21 9.45 -16.26
CA VAL A 19 11.50 8.02 -16.41
C VAL A 19 10.22 7.19 -16.30
N THR A 20 9.89 6.49 -17.38
CA THR A 20 8.68 5.66 -17.45
C THR A 20 9.02 4.23 -17.81
N PHE A 21 8.36 3.25 -17.18
CA PHE A 21 8.48 1.83 -17.53
C PHE A 21 7.16 1.36 -18.15
N THR A 22 7.26 0.61 -19.25
CA THR A 22 6.15 -0.18 -19.79
C THR A 22 6.19 -1.56 -19.14
N VAL A 23 5.07 -1.99 -18.56
CA VAL A 23 4.98 -3.22 -17.77
C VAL A 23 3.82 -4.10 -18.20
N THR A 24 3.99 -5.43 -18.11
CA THR A 24 2.88 -6.39 -18.22
C THR A 24 2.11 -6.49 -16.91
N PRO A 25 0.79 -6.76 -16.93
CA PRO A 25 -0.01 -6.93 -15.73
C PRO A 25 0.55 -7.99 -14.78
N LEU A 26 0.58 -7.68 -13.49
CA LEU A 26 0.96 -8.63 -12.45
C LEU A 26 -0.18 -9.64 -12.22
N THR A 27 0.15 -10.92 -12.21
CA THR A 27 -0.78 -11.97 -11.76
C THR A 27 -0.35 -12.56 -10.43
N THR A 28 -1.28 -13.23 -9.73
CA THR A 28 -0.96 -13.96 -8.50
C THR A 28 0.13 -15.02 -8.71
N LEU A 29 0.13 -15.68 -9.87
CA LEU A 29 1.14 -16.67 -10.21
C LEU A 29 2.51 -16.01 -10.37
N ASP A 30 2.59 -14.90 -11.11
CA ASP A 30 3.86 -14.21 -11.35
C ASP A 30 4.48 -13.69 -10.07
N TYR A 31 3.67 -13.10 -9.18
CA TYR A 31 4.11 -12.67 -7.85
C TYR A 31 4.68 -13.85 -7.05
N SER A 32 3.96 -14.97 -7.02
CA SER A 32 4.38 -16.18 -6.29
C SER A 32 5.70 -16.74 -6.84
N VAL A 33 5.88 -16.75 -8.15
CA VAL A 33 7.10 -17.21 -8.82
C VAL A 33 8.28 -16.29 -8.51
N ALA A 34 8.09 -14.96 -8.58
CA ALA A 34 9.13 -13.98 -8.24
C ALA A 34 9.56 -14.10 -6.78
N HIS A 35 8.59 -14.23 -5.87
CA HIS A 35 8.82 -14.44 -4.45
C HIS A 35 9.60 -15.74 -4.16
N MET A 36 9.24 -16.86 -4.80
CA MET A 36 9.99 -18.12 -4.66
C MET A 36 11.40 -18.04 -5.26
N ALA A 37 11.59 -17.31 -6.37
CA ALA A 37 12.91 -17.11 -6.96
C ALA A 37 13.82 -16.27 -6.04
N ALA A 38 13.31 -15.18 -5.46
CA ALA A 38 14.04 -14.36 -4.51
C ALA A 38 14.46 -15.16 -3.26
N ARG A 39 13.58 -16.01 -2.72
CA ARG A 39 13.91 -16.88 -1.57
C ARG A 39 15.04 -17.86 -1.89
N ARG A 40 14.95 -18.57 -3.01
CA ARG A 40 16.03 -19.48 -3.44
C ARG A 40 17.35 -18.74 -3.60
N ARG A 41 17.31 -17.50 -4.11
CA ARG A 41 18.52 -16.72 -4.31
C ARG A 41 19.18 -16.31 -2.98
N ILE A 42 18.40 -16.04 -1.93
CA ILE A 42 18.96 -15.85 -0.58
C ILE A 42 19.64 -17.12 -0.10
N GLU A 43 18.99 -18.27 -0.20
CA GLU A 43 19.56 -19.56 0.24
C GLU A 43 20.89 -19.86 -0.47
N GLU A 44 20.97 -19.56 -1.77
CA GLU A 44 22.20 -19.66 -2.56
C GLU A 44 23.30 -18.71 -2.07
N ILE A 45 22.95 -17.45 -1.75
CA ILE A 45 23.88 -16.45 -1.23
C ILE A 45 24.35 -16.84 0.18
N GLU A 46 23.45 -17.27 1.07
CA GLU A 46 23.78 -17.76 2.42
C GLU A 46 24.80 -18.89 2.34
N LYS A 47 24.57 -19.88 1.46
CA LYS A 47 25.50 -20.98 1.24
C LYS A 47 26.85 -20.48 0.71
N SER A 48 26.84 -19.62 -0.31
CA SER A 48 28.07 -19.08 -0.90
C SER A 48 28.88 -18.27 0.11
N LEU A 49 28.21 -17.53 1.00
CA LEU A 49 28.87 -16.74 2.05
C LEU A 49 29.50 -17.63 3.11
N ALA A 50 28.81 -18.70 3.52
CA ALA A 50 29.37 -19.69 4.44
C ALA A 50 30.61 -20.38 3.86
N ASP A 51 30.59 -20.73 2.56
CA ASP A 51 31.74 -21.34 1.88
C ASP A 51 32.95 -20.37 1.82
N VAL A 52 32.69 -19.09 1.57
CA VAL A 52 33.70 -18.02 1.47
C VAL A 52 34.29 -17.69 2.85
N GLU A 53 33.46 -17.62 3.89
CA GLU A 53 33.88 -17.48 5.29
C GLU A 53 34.73 -18.66 5.77
N ALA A 54 34.31 -19.90 5.47
CA ALA A 54 35.06 -21.10 5.81
C ALA A 54 36.44 -21.16 5.14
N ALA A 55 36.58 -20.53 3.95
CA ALA A 55 37.85 -20.37 3.26
C ALA A 55 38.74 -19.24 3.82
N GLY A 56 38.27 -18.50 4.84
CA GLY A 56 39.00 -17.41 5.49
C GLY A 56 38.95 -16.09 4.75
N PHE A 57 38.02 -15.92 3.81
CA PHE A 57 37.82 -14.68 3.07
C PHE A 57 36.44 -14.14 3.41
N LEU A 58 36.33 -13.03 4.13
CA LEU A 58 35.08 -12.29 4.23
C LEU A 58 35.34 -10.85 3.77
N PRO A 59 34.72 -10.40 2.66
CA PRO A 59 34.79 -9.00 2.26
C PRO A 59 34.26 -8.07 3.37
N GLU A 60 34.89 -6.91 3.57
CA GLU A 60 34.55 -5.95 4.65
C GLU A 60 33.11 -5.42 4.60
N ASN A 61 32.43 -5.48 3.44
CA ASN A 61 31.07 -4.94 3.24
C ASN A 61 30.05 -6.03 2.88
N THR A 62 30.21 -7.22 3.45
CA THR A 62 29.30 -8.34 3.23
C THR A 62 28.04 -8.17 4.06
N ALA A 63 26.86 -8.36 3.45
CA ALA A 63 25.60 -8.37 4.19
C ALA A 63 25.61 -9.45 5.27
N ASN A 64 25.24 -9.08 6.50
CA ASN A 64 25.13 -10.02 7.61
C ASN A 64 23.78 -10.74 7.55
N LEU A 65 23.72 -11.89 6.88
CA LEU A 65 22.47 -12.64 6.73
C LEU A 65 21.98 -13.31 8.03
N SER A 66 22.77 -13.28 9.11
CA SER A 66 22.28 -13.65 10.44
C SER A 66 21.49 -12.52 11.11
N ASN A 67 21.60 -11.28 10.61
CA ASN A 67 20.76 -10.16 11.01
C ASN A 67 19.42 -10.26 10.25
N PRO A 68 18.27 -10.40 10.93
CA PRO A 68 16.98 -10.52 10.27
C PRO A 68 16.62 -9.30 9.41
N ASP A 69 17.05 -8.10 9.80
CA ASP A 69 16.73 -6.86 9.08
C ASP A 69 17.51 -6.75 7.76
N GLU A 70 18.80 -7.11 7.77
CA GLU A 70 19.62 -7.13 6.55
C GLU A 70 19.20 -8.25 5.61
N ARG A 71 18.83 -9.42 6.16
CA ARG A 71 18.30 -10.54 5.38
C ARG A 71 16.98 -10.19 4.71
N GLU A 72 16.07 -9.53 5.43
CA GLU A 72 14.79 -9.07 4.88
C GLU A 72 14.99 -7.94 3.86
N GLY A 73 15.93 -7.02 4.11
CA GLY A 73 16.33 -5.99 3.16
C GLY A 73 16.82 -6.58 1.84
N LEU A 74 17.73 -7.57 1.91
CA LEU A 74 18.21 -8.29 0.73
C LEU A 74 17.10 -9.08 0.04
N TYR A 75 16.20 -9.70 0.80
CA TYR A 75 15.02 -10.36 0.26
C TYR A 75 14.17 -9.43 -0.58
N ARG A 76 13.85 -8.24 -0.03
CA ARG A 76 13.08 -7.23 -0.72
C ARG A 76 13.78 -6.79 -2.00
N GLU A 77 15.08 -6.51 -1.95
CA GLU A 77 15.86 -6.15 -3.14
C GLU A 77 15.80 -7.22 -4.24
N LEU A 78 15.94 -8.50 -3.87
CA LEU A 78 15.87 -9.62 -4.81
C LEU A 78 14.45 -9.79 -5.38
N LEU A 79 13.41 -9.64 -4.56
CA LEU A 79 12.02 -9.68 -5.02
C LEU A 79 11.74 -8.60 -6.07
N ILE A 80 12.19 -7.37 -5.81
CA ILE A 80 12.05 -6.23 -6.73
C ILE A 80 12.70 -6.54 -8.07
N LYS A 81 13.94 -7.04 -8.07
CA LYS A 81 14.66 -7.46 -9.29
C LYS A 81 13.90 -8.53 -10.06
N GLU A 82 13.43 -9.57 -9.37
CA GLU A 82 12.71 -10.67 -9.98
C GLU A 82 11.40 -10.20 -10.61
N MET A 83 10.66 -9.29 -9.95
CA MET A 83 9.45 -8.71 -10.52
C MET A 83 9.75 -7.79 -11.70
N ALA A 84 10.76 -6.91 -11.58
CA ALA A 84 11.15 -5.99 -12.64
C ALA A 84 11.53 -6.73 -13.94
N VAL A 85 12.39 -7.73 -13.84
CA VAL A 85 12.87 -8.50 -15.01
C VAL A 85 11.75 -9.25 -15.73
N ARG A 86 10.71 -9.68 -15.00
CA ARG A 86 9.58 -10.41 -15.59
C ARG A 86 8.56 -9.49 -16.25
N HIS A 87 8.43 -8.26 -15.77
CA HIS A 87 7.30 -7.42 -16.12
C HIS A 87 7.67 -6.19 -16.92
N ILE A 88 8.87 -5.62 -16.77
CA ILE A 88 9.31 -4.47 -17.58
C ILE A 88 9.61 -4.96 -19.00
N THR A 89 8.85 -4.44 -19.96
CA THR A 89 8.99 -4.76 -21.39
C THR A 89 9.45 -3.57 -22.23
N GLY A 90 9.49 -2.38 -21.64
CA GLY A 90 9.87 -1.13 -22.28
C GLY A 90 10.23 -0.07 -21.23
N TRP A 91 10.98 0.95 -21.61
CA TRP A 91 11.13 2.17 -20.81
C TRP A 91 11.42 3.39 -21.69
N GLN A 92 11.31 4.57 -21.09
CA GLN A 92 11.78 5.83 -21.64
C GLN A 92 12.52 6.60 -20.55
N GLY A 93 13.50 7.41 -20.94
CA GLY A 93 14.31 8.23 -20.02
C GLY A 93 15.44 7.47 -19.31
N VAL A 94 15.73 6.23 -19.71
CA VAL A 94 16.87 5.45 -19.21
C VAL A 94 18.00 5.51 -20.24
N VAL A 95 19.03 6.30 -19.94
CA VAL A 95 20.18 6.55 -20.81
C VAL A 95 21.48 6.09 -20.16
N ASP A 96 22.49 5.79 -20.98
CA ASP A 96 23.85 5.60 -20.52
C ASP A 96 24.49 6.97 -20.26
N ASN A 97 24.88 7.24 -19.01
CA ASN A 97 25.44 8.53 -18.62
C ASN A 97 26.76 8.90 -19.33
N ALA A 98 27.47 7.92 -19.92
CA ALA A 98 28.71 8.15 -20.64
C ALA A 98 28.47 8.50 -22.13
N THR A 99 27.43 7.94 -22.75
CA THR A 99 27.16 8.10 -24.19
C THR A 99 25.91 8.91 -24.51
N ASP A 100 25.04 9.16 -23.51
CA ASP A 100 23.71 9.77 -23.65
C ASP A 100 22.78 8.98 -24.60
N GLU A 101 23.07 7.70 -24.81
CA GLU A 101 22.28 6.80 -25.66
C GLU A 101 21.25 6.01 -24.83
N ASP A 102 20.11 5.67 -25.46
CA ASP A 102 19.08 4.85 -24.84
C ASP A 102 19.62 3.46 -24.46
N VAL A 103 19.43 3.07 -23.20
CA VAL A 103 19.82 1.74 -22.73
C VAL A 103 18.79 0.72 -23.20
N PRO A 104 19.18 -0.40 -23.83
CA PRO A 104 18.22 -1.42 -24.25
C PRO A 104 17.61 -2.15 -23.04
N VAL A 105 16.34 -2.52 -23.13
CA VAL A 105 15.64 -3.30 -22.10
C VAL A 105 16.11 -4.76 -22.15
N THR A 106 17.08 -5.08 -21.29
CA THR A 106 17.57 -6.45 -21.09
C THR A 106 17.45 -6.83 -19.61
N PRO A 107 17.39 -8.12 -19.25
CA PRO A 107 17.35 -8.53 -17.85
C PRO A 107 18.50 -7.98 -16.99
N GLU A 108 19.68 -7.82 -17.59
CA GLU A 108 20.85 -7.24 -16.92
C GLU A 108 20.66 -5.73 -16.69
N ASN A 109 20.29 -4.99 -17.73
CA ASN A 109 20.06 -3.55 -17.62
C ASN A 109 18.88 -3.24 -16.69
N VAL A 110 17.81 -4.03 -16.73
CA VAL A 110 16.67 -3.89 -15.81
C VAL A 110 17.12 -4.02 -14.37
N ARG A 111 17.95 -5.03 -14.05
CA ARG A 111 18.52 -5.19 -12.71
C ARG A 111 19.38 -4.01 -12.31
N ALA A 112 20.22 -3.50 -13.22
CA ALA A 112 21.07 -2.34 -12.95
C ALA A 112 20.26 -1.08 -12.67
N VAL A 113 19.19 -0.84 -13.43
CA VAL A 113 18.30 0.32 -13.27
C VAL A 113 17.55 0.27 -11.96
N VAL A 114 16.91 -0.84 -11.61
CA VAL A 114 16.14 -0.94 -10.35
C VAL A 114 17.03 -0.97 -9.11
N MET A 115 18.34 -1.18 -9.26
CA MET A 115 19.33 -1.04 -8.18
C MET A 115 19.67 0.40 -7.84
N GLN A 116 19.32 1.36 -8.70
CA GLN A 116 19.54 2.77 -8.43
C GLN A 116 18.49 3.24 -7.43
N PHE A 117 18.91 3.76 -6.28
CA PHE A 117 17.97 4.34 -5.32
C PHE A 117 17.41 5.66 -5.86
N PRO A 118 16.08 5.91 -5.81
CA PRO A 118 15.01 5.08 -5.24
C PRO A 118 14.20 4.24 -6.27
N ILE A 119 14.70 4.07 -7.50
CA ILE A 119 13.99 3.52 -8.66
C ILE A 119 13.33 2.18 -8.40
N GLY A 120 14.05 1.20 -7.84
CA GLY A 120 13.49 -0.14 -7.61
C GLY A 120 12.34 -0.15 -6.62
N GLU A 121 12.44 0.65 -5.56
CA GLU A 121 11.39 0.75 -4.54
C GLU A 121 10.17 1.48 -5.11
N LEU A 122 10.35 2.58 -5.85
CA LEU A 122 9.24 3.29 -6.50
C LEU A 122 8.57 2.44 -7.58
N PHE A 123 9.34 1.67 -8.35
CA PHE A 123 8.80 0.68 -9.26
C PHE A 123 7.96 -0.34 -8.50
N PHE A 124 8.51 -0.96 -7.46
CA PHE A 124 7.81 -2.00 -6.71
C PHE A 124 6.54 -1.47 -6.07
N GLN A 125 6.58 -0.27 -5.48
CA GLN A 125 5.41 0.42 -4.97
C GLN A 125 4.40 0.60 -6.10
N LYS A 126 4.70 1.35 -7.16
CA LYS A 126 3.71 1.65 -8.23
C LYS A 126 3.20 0.40 -8.94
N PHE A 127 4.06 -0.60 -9.16
CA PHE A 127 3.75 -1.84 -9.85
C PHE A 127 2.93 -2.82 -8.99
N SER A 128 3.21 -2.91 -7.69
CA SER A 128 2.45 -3.77 -6.74
C SER A 128 1.26 -3.06 -6.10
N MET A 129 1.28 -1.73 -6.01
CA MET A 129 0.22 -0.91 -5.42
C MET A 129 -1.07 -1.02 -6.21
N HIS A 130 -1.01 -1.23 -7.53
CA HIS A 130 -2.18 -1.07 -8.38
C HIS A 130 -3.22 -2.22 -8.31
N GLN A 131 -2.89 -3.40 -7.76
CA GLN A 131 -3.84 -4.54 -7.77
C GLN A 131 -4.15 -5.18 -6.41
N THR A 132 -3.20 -5.24 -5.47
CA THR A 132 -3.41 -5.94 -4.18
C THR A 132 -3.49 -4.97 -3.00
N LEU A 133 -2.53 -4.04 -2.88
CA LEU A 133 -2.46 -3.11 -1.76
C LEU A 133 -3.59 -2.09 -1.78
N LEU A 134 -3.92 -1.51 -2.93
CA LEU A 134 -5.07 -0.62 -3.03
C LEU A 134 -6.36 -1.34 -2.63
N ARG A 135 -6.58 -2.59 -3.01
CA ARG A 135 -7.84 -3.28 -2.67
C ARG A 135 -8.00 -3.47 -1.17
N GLU A 136 -6.97 -3.96 -0.48
CA GLU A 136 -7.03 -4.16 0.96
C GLU A 136 -7.05 -2.83 1.72
N ALA A 137 -6.25 -1.85 1.28
CA ALA A 137 -6.25 -0.50 1.85
C ALA A 137 -7.61 0.19 1.69
N LYS A 138 -8.24 0.08 0.51
CA LYS A 138 -9.60 0.55 0.25
C LYS A 138 -10.62 -0.12 1.17
N LEU A 139 -10.50 -1.44 1.38
CA LEU A 139 -11.39 -2.17 2.28
C LEU A 139 -11.20 -1.71 3.72
N ARG A 140 -9.95 -1.65 4.22
CA ARG A 140 -9.64 -1.16 5.57
C ARG A 140 -10.15 0.26 5.76
N MET A 141 -9.82 1.17 4.84
CA MET A 141 -10.24 2.57 4.87
C MET A 141 -11.76 2.73 4.86
N ARG A 142 -12.47 1.98 4.01
CA ARG A 142 -13.94 1.98 4.00
C ARG A 142 -14.49 1.46 5.33
N LYS A 143 -13.96 0.35 5.85
CA LYS A 143 -14.47 -0.32 7.06
C LYS A 143 -14.20 0.46 8.33
N ILE A 144 -13.01 1.03 8.47
CA ILE A 144 -12.67 1.89 9.60
C ILE A 144 -13.52 3.17 9.59
N CYS A 145 -13.77 3.78 8.41
CA CYS A 145 -14.68 4.91 8.31
C CYS A 145 -16.13 4.52 8.60
N GLU A 146 -16.62 3.42 8.02
CA GLU A 146 -17.99 2.92 8.29
C GLU A 146 -18.22 2.76 9.79
N TRP A 147 -17.28 2.16 10.50
CA TRP A 147 -17.41 1.95 11.95
C TRP A 147 -17.16 3.24 12.76
N HIS A 148 -16.18 4.07 12.38
CA HIS A 148 -15.86 5.32 13.09
C HIS A 148 -17.05 6.28 13.12
N PHE A 149 -17.78 6.39 12.01
CA PHE A 149 -18.89 7.33 11.83
C PHE A 149 -20.28 6.71 12.10
N THR A 150 -20.35 5.45 12.52
CA THR A 150 -21.62 4.82 12.89
C THR A 150 -22.16 5.46 14.19
N PRO A 151 -23.50 5.67 14.34
CA PRO A 151 -24.11 6.35 15.50
C PRO A 151 -23.84 5.78 16.90
N ASN A 152 -23.17 4.63 17.01
CA ASN A 152 -22.71 4.05 18.28
C ASN A 152 -21.29 3.46 18.13
N GLY A 153 -20.47 4.05 17.25
CA GLY A 153 -19.11 3.62 16.97
C GLY A 153 -18.07 4.67 17.39
N GLY A 154 -16.87 4.51 16.84
CA GLY A 154 -15.82 5.51 16.94
C GLY A 154 -15.34 5.83 18.37
N PRO A 155 -14.78 7.04 18.59
CA PRO A 155 -14.13 7.38 19.86
C PRO A 155 -15.08 7.36 21.06
N GLN A 156 -16.36 7.71 20.86
CA GLN A 156 -17.36 7.69 21.93
C GLN A 156 -17.66 6.27 22.43
N TYR A 157 -17.78 5.30 21.51
CA TYR A 157 -17.90 3.89 21.88
C TYR A 157 -16.67 3.39 22.65
N CYS A 158 -15.48 3.76 22.19
CA CYS A 158 -14.22 3.41 22.87
C CYS A 158 -14.16 3.98 24.29
N GLN A 159 -14.63 5.21 24.52
CA GLN A 159 -14.70 5.79 25.86
C GLN A 159 -15.61 4.97 26.78
N GLY A 160 -16.76 4.50 26.29
CA GLY A 160 -17.64 3.61 27.04
C GLY A 160 -16.94 2.29 27.44
N CYS A 161 -16.21 1.67 26.51
CA CYS A 161 -15.43 0.47 26.79
C CYS A 161 -14.35 0.67 27.88
N VAL A 162 -13.70 1.84 27.90
CA VAL A 162 -12.72 2.19 28.93
C VAL A 162 -13.40 2.41 30.28
N GLN A 163 -14.50 3.17 30.31
CA GLN A 163 -15.24 3.45 31.54
C GLN A 163 -15.83 2.18 32.19
N GLN A 164 -16.20 1.20 31.36
CA GLN A 164 -16.77 -0.07 31.80
C GLN A 164 -15.73 -1.18 31.99
N ASP A 165 -14.43 -0.88 31.83
CA ASP A 165 -13.32 -1.82 32.01
C ASP A 165 -13.44 -3.14 31.21
N THR A 166 -14.00 -3.07 29.99
CA THR A 166 -14.30 -4.25 29.16
C THR A 166 -13.03 -4.91 28.59
N ALA A 167 -13.14 -6.17 28.12
CA ALA A 167 -12.02 -6.87 27.49
C ALA A 167 -11.46 -6.11 26.27
N CYS A 168 -12.32 -5.43 25.51
CA CYS A 168 -11.96 -4.63 24.34
C CYS A 168 -10.96 -3.51 24.69
N SER A 169 -11.15 -2.80 25.81
CA SER A 169 -10.26 -1.70 26.22
C SER A 169 -8.86 -2.17 26.66
N LYS A 170 -8.70 -3.48 26.88
CA LYS A 170 -7.43 -4.16 27.22
C LYS A 170 -6.81 -4.89 26.03
N GLY A 171 -7.35 -4.72 24.82
CA GLY A 171 -6.88 -5.40 23.61
C GLY A 171 -7.41 -6.83 23.43
N GLY A 172 -8.37 -7.26 24.25
CA GLY A 172 -9.11 -8.51 24.09
C GLY A 172 -10.24 -8.41 23.06
N THR A 173 -10.92 -9.52 22.82
CA THR A 173 -12.11 -9.59 21.95
C THR A 173 -13.36 -9.11 22.67
N GLY A 174 -14.33 -8.56 21.93
CA GLY A 174 -15.66 -8.24 22.45
C GLY A 174 -16.49 -9.49 22.80
N GLU A 175 -17.67 -9.30 23.37
CA GLU A 175 -18.59 -10.38 23.76
C GLU A 175 -19.02 -11.28 22.58
N ASN A 176 -19.02 -10.72 21.37
CA ASN A 176 -19.28 -11.42 20.12
C ASN A 176 -18.05 -12.13 19.53
N GLY A 177 -16.90 -12.13 20.23
CA GLY A 177 -15.64 -12.70 19.76
C GLY A 177 -14.90 -11.87 18.71
N ALA A 178 -15.44 -10.71 18.30
CA ALA A 178 -14.79 -9.84 17.31
C ALA A 178 -13.63 -9.03 17.94
N ARG A 179 -12.63 -8.70 17.12
CA ARG A 179 -11.57 -7.76 17.51
C ARG A 179 -12.07 -6.32 17.39
N CYS A 180 -11.38 -5.41 18.08
CA CYS A 180 -11.63 -3.97 17.94
C CYS A 180 -11.43 -3.52 16.48
N PRO A 181 -12.42 -2.85 15.84
CA PRO A 181 -12.27 -2.39 14.46
C PRO A 181 -11.12 -1.41 14.22
N TYR A 182 -10.75 -0.58 15.22
CA TYR A 182 -9.53 0.26 15.14
C TYR A 182 -8.23 -0.55 15.13
N SER A 183 -8.25 -1.79 15.61
CA SER A 183 -7.10 -2.70 15.52
C SER A 183 -7.15 -3.57 14.26
N GLU A 184 -8.33 -4.06 13.89
CA GLU A 184 -8.53 -4.94 12.74
C GLU A 184 -8.34 -4.20 11.40
N PHE A 185 -8.81 -2.96 11.31
CA PHE A 185 -8.76 -2.14 10.09
C PHE A 185 -7.82 -0.95 10.22
N ALA A 186 -6.87 -1.00 11.16
CA ALA A 186 -5.87 0.05 11.34
C ALA A 186 -5.14 0.35 10.00
N PRO A 187 -4.88 1.62 9.66
CA PRO A 187 -4.01 1.99 8.56
C PRO A 187 -2.65 1.28 8.65
N GLN A 188 -2.24 0.60 7.58
CA GLN A 188 -0.99 -0.18 7.57
C GLN A 188 0.10 0.44 6.71
N THR A 189 -0.28 1.09 5.60
CA THR A 189 0.67 1.80 4.72
C THR A 189 0.73 3.29 5.04
N ILE A 190 1.76 3.96 4.52
CA ILE A 190 1.91 5.43 4.61
C ILE A 190 0.72 6.13 3.95
N GLN A 191 0.26 5.65 2.79
CA GLN A 191 -0.88 6.24 2.10
C GLN A 191 -2.18 6.08 2.89
N GLU A 192 -2.36 4.95 3.59
CA GLU A 192 -3.51 4.76 4.49
C GLU A 192 -3.43 5.69 5.71
N GLN A 193 -2.24 5.89 6.28
CA GLN A 193 -2.04 6.82 7.40
C GLN A 193 -2.34 8.26 6.95
N GLN A 194 -1.80 8.67 5.80
CA GLN A 194 -2.06 9.97 5.18
C GLN A 194 -3.55 10.19 4.91
N ALA A 195 -4.25 9.19 4.33
CA ALA A 195 -5.68 9.25 4.10
C ALA A 195 -6.46 9.35 5.42
N TRP A 196 -6.07 8.60 6.46
CA TRP A 196 -6.70 8.65 7.77
C TRP A 196 -6.57 10.04 8.41
N GLU A 197 -5.39 10.66 8.34
CA GLU A 197 -5.18 12.02 8.83
C GLU A 197 -6.05 13.06 8.10
N ILE A 198 -6.35 12.83 6.82
CA ILE A 198 -7.24 13.69 6.04
C ILE A 198 -8.70 13.47 6.48
N VAL A 199 -9.11 12.22 6.71
CA VAL A 199 -10.44 11.89 7.26
C VAL A 199 -10.68 12.58 8.59
N GLU A 200 -9.74 12.48 9.53
CA GLU A 200 -9.85 13.12 10.85
C GLU A 200 -9.94 14.65 10.71
N ALA A 201 -9.14 15.24 9.82
CA ALA A 201 -9.17 16.69 9.58
C ALA A 201 -10.43 17.18 8.85
N CYS A 202 -11.05 16.33 8.03
CA CYS A 202 -12.22 16.68 7.22
C CYS A 202 -13.54 16.17 7.81
N THR A 203 -13.55 15.72 9.07
CA THR A 203 -14.74 15.14 9.73
C THR A 203 -15.97 16.06 9.70
N GLY A 204 -15.77 17.39 9.77
CA GLY A 204 -16.85 18.38 9.66
C GLY A 204 -17.15 18.89 8.25
N GLN A 205 -16.38 18.48 7.24
CA GLN A 205 -16.45 19.01 5.88
C GLN A 205 -17.37 18.14 5.01
N LEU A 206 -18.64 18.09 5.40
CA LEU A 206 -19.66 17.26 4.77
C LEU A 206 -20.52 18.06 3.81
N ARG A 207 -20.86 17.45 2.67
CA ARG A 207 -21.88 17.94 1.74
C ARG A 207 -23.22 17.37 2.14
N LEU A 208 -24.23 18.24 2.24
CA LEU A 208 -25.58 17.87 2.66
C LEU A 208 -26.61 18.12 1.54
N THR A 209 -27.66 17.30 1.49
CA THR A 209 -28.86 17.61 0.70
C THR A 209 -29.67 18.72 1.37
N ALA A 210 -30.66 19.28 0.64
CA ALA A 210 -31.63 20.22 1.21
C ALA A 210 -32.46 19.62 2.37
N SER A 211 -32.58 18.29 2.43
CA SER A 211 -33.23 17.55 3.51
C SER A 211 -32.28 17.18 4.65
N GLY A 212 -31.03 17.64 4.63
CA GLY A 212 -30.03 17.41 5.69
C GLY A 212 -29.30 16.07 5.61
N HIS A 213 -29.49 15.28 4.55
CA HIS A 213 -28.80 13.99 4.40
C HIS A 213 -27.37 14.19 3.91
N VAL A 214 -26.44 13.39 4.41
CA VAL A 214 -25.04 13.46 4.00
C VAL A 214 -24.86 12.84 2.60
N LEU A 215 -24.39 13.65 1.66
CA LEU A 215 -24.02 13.21 0.30
C LEU A 215 -22.59 12.68 0.23
N GLY A 216 -21.71 13.16 1.11
CA GLY A 216 -20.31 12.78 1.14
C GLY A 216 -19.41 13.87 1.70
N LEU A 217 -18.10 13.72 1.51
CA LEU A 217 -17.10 14.71 1.88
C LEU A 217 -17.07 15.83 0.83
N ASP A 218 -16.68 17.03 1.24
CA ASP A 218 -16.27 18.06 0.29
C ASP A 218 -14.90 17.70 -0.30
N MET A 219 -14.93 17.05 -1.46
CA MET A 219 -13.72 16.58 -2.13
C MET A 219 -12.79 17.72 -2.57
N ASN A 220 -13.28 18.95 -2.76
CA ASN A 220 -12.40 20.08 -3.05
C ASN A 220 -11.54 20.42 -1.84
N THR A 221 -12.15 20.47 -0.66
CA THR A 221 -11.44 20.67 0.61
C THR A 221 -10.46 19.52 0.88
N VAL A 222 -10.86 18.27 0.60
CA VAL A 222 -9.97 17.09 0.71
C VAL A 222 -8.73 17.24 -0.19
N MET A 223 -8.90 17.59 -1.46
CA MET A 223 -7.78 17.76 -2.40
C MET A 223 -6.83 18.88 -1.95
N GLN A 224 -7.37 20.01 -1.48
CA GLN A 224 -6.57 21.10 -0.94
C GLN A 224 -5.77 20.68 0.29
N MET A 225 -6.35 19.85 1.16
CA MET A 225 -5.66 19.34 2.36
C MET A 225 -4.55 18.34 2.01
N ILE A 226 -4.76 17.49 1.00
CA ILE A 226 -3.73 16.57 0.48
C ILE A 226 -2.55 17.36 -0.06
N GLU A 227 -2.81 18.38 -0.89
CA GLU A 227 -1.78 19.26 -1.46
C GLU A 227 -1.04 20.04 -0.38
N ALA A 228 -1.77 20.67 0.56
CA ALA A 228 -1.18 21.45 1.64
C ALA A 228 -0.26 20.64 2.56
N ARG A 229 -0.48 19.33 2.67
CA ARG A 229 0.37 18.41 3.45
C ARG A 229 1.46 17.73 2.63
N SER A 230 1.55 18.03 1.33
CA SER A 230 2.51 17.41 0.40
C SER A 230 2.40 15.87 0.36
N PHE A 231 1.18 15.36 0.45
CA PHE A 231 0.93 13.91 0.34
C PHE A 231 0.86 13.46 -1.13
N ASP A 232 1.06 12.18 -1.35
CA ASP A 232 0.95 11.57 -2.69
C ASP A 232 -0.53 11.59 -3.14
N ASN A 233 -0.84 12.46 -4.10
CA ASN A 233 -2.22 12.87 -4.38
C ASN A 233 -3.05 11.71 -4.93
N GLU A 234 -2.53 10.97 -5.91
CA GLU A 234 -3.28 9.93 -6.63
C GLU A 234 -3.75 8.78 -5.71
N PRO A 235 -2.87 8.08 -4.95
CA PRO A 235 -3.30 6.98 -4.09
C PRO A 235 -4.12 7.46 -2.88
N VAL A 236 -3.80 8.63 -2.32
CA VAL A 236 -4.56 9.16 -1.18
C VAL A 236 -5.97 9.56 -1.61
N LEU A 237 -6.14 10.23 -2.75
CA LEU A 237 -7.45 10.61 -3.27
C LEU A 237 -8.32 9.38 -3.56
N GLU A 238 -7.72 8.31 -4.08
CA GLU A 238 -8.41 7.04 -4.31
C GLU A 238 -8.88 6.37 -3.00
N LEU A 239 -8.09 6.44 -1.93
CA LEU A 239 -8.50 5.98 -0.60
C LEU A 239 -9.58 6.89 0.01
N MET A 240 -9.52 8.20 -0.23
CA MET A 240 -10.53 9.15 0.25
C MET A 240 -11.91 8.90 -0.37
N GLN A 241 -11.99 8.44 -1.61
CA GLN A 241 -13.27 8.01 -2.21
C GLN A 241 -13.88 6.80 -1.48
N GLU A 242 -13.05 5.93 -0.92
CA GLU A 242 -13.51 4.78 -0.13
C GLU A 242 -13.87 5.15 1.30
N ALA A 243 -13.13 6.11 1.88
CA ALA A 243 -13.50 6.73 3.14
C ALA A 243 -14.90 7.38 3.03
N GLU A 244 -15.16 8.17 1.98
CA GLU A 244 -16.47 8.79 1.72
C GLU A 244 -17.59 7.74 1.67
N LYS A 245 -17.39 6.62 0.97
CA LYS A 245 -18.37 5.52 0.93
C LYS A 245 -18.65 4.95 2.31
N GLY A 246 -17.62 4.77 3.14
CA GLY A 246 -17.77 4.33 4.52
C GLY A 246 -18.59 5.32 5.35
N ILE A 247 -18.25 6.61 5.27
CA ILE A 247 -18.93 7.70 5.98
C ILE A 247 -20.40 7.78 5.58
N VAL A 248 -20.70 7.85 4.27
CA VAL A 248 -22.07 7.92 3.76
C VAL A 248 -22.87 6.69 4.17
N SER A 249 -22.27 5.49 4.09
CA SER A 249 -22.93 4.26 4.52
C SER A 249 -23.22 4.23 6.03
N ALA A 250 -22.40 4.86 6.85
CA ALA A 250 -22.60 4.92 8.29
C ALA A 250 -23.72 5.90 8.66
N LEU A 251 -23.70 7.09 8.05
CA LEU A 251 -24.64 8.17 8.35
C LEU A 251 -26.02 7.94 7.71
N ALA A 252 -26.10 7.20 6.60
CA ALA A 252 -27.38 6.78 6.04
C ALA A 252 -28.18 5.88 6.99
N LYS A 253 -27.51 5.01 7.77
CA LYS A 253 -28.16 4.14 8.77
C LYS A 253 -28.80 4.92 9.92
N ASP A 254 -28.40 6.18 10.14
CA ASP A 254 -28.98 7.07 11.15
C ASP A 254 -30.26 7.76 10.66
N SER A 255 -30.51 7.74 9.35
CA SER A 255 -31.66 8.38 8.71
C SER A 255 -32.85 7.45 8.46
N GLU A 256 -32.71 6.15 8.73
CA GLU A 256 -33.85 5.22 8.70
C GLU A 256 -34.70 5.42 9.97
N PRO A 257 -36.01 5.72 9.84
CA PRO A 257 -36.86 5.86 11.02
C PRO A 257 -36.92 4.53 11.76
N ALA A 258 -36.70 4.58 13.08
CA ALA A 258 -36.86 3.42 13.95
C ALA A 258 -38.25 2.80 13.72
N GLU A 259 -38.29 1.60 13.13
CA GLU A 259 -39.52 0.81 13.07
C GLU A 259 -39.95 0.51 14.50
N THR A 260 -41.03 1.18 14.93
CA THR A 260 -41.77 0.96 16.18
C THR A 260 -42.54 -0.35 16.17
#